data_AF-A0ABD3NHB4-F1
#
_entry.id   AF-A0ABD3NHB4-F1
#
_cell.length_a   1.000
_cell.length_b   1.000
_cell.length_c   1.000
_cell.angle_alpha   90.00
_cell.angle_beta   90.00
_cell.angle_gamma   90.00
#
_symmetry.space_group_name_H-M   'P 1'
#
loop_
_entity.id
_entity.type
_entity.pdbx_description
1 polymer ?
#
loop_
_entity_poly.entity_id
_entity_poly.type
_entity_poly.pdbx_seq_one_letter_code
_entity_poly.pdbx_strand_id
1 'polypeptide(L)'
;MTTCAQAIKAWEVKNEGRSAEEATEISLCFQKPPIAKLDSKALGALKSCQKLSLSTNMIDRMVPLTGLADLRILSLGRNNLKKIEKLEDVAGTLQQLWISYNQISSLDGLACLTNLTTLYCSNNQIKSFSELEKLKANAQLRDVLFTGNPMYAEVSTKEEARIEILRRLPGLKKIDGDFVKSSEIEAAQQAVDAAA
;
A
#
# COMPACT_ATOMS: atom_id res chain seq x y z
N MET A 1 24.52 6.39 4.02
CA MET A 1 23.06 6.13 3.99
C MET A 1 22.52 6.46 5.37
N THR A 2 21.32 7.03 5.45
CA THR A 2 20.67 7.29 6.76
C THR A 2 20.02 6.01 7.25
N THR A 3 20.27 5.64 8.50
CA THR A 3 19.60 4.49 9.12
C THR A 3 18.23 4.89 9.65
N CYS A 4 17.33 3.92 9.83
CA CYS A 4 16.02 4.20 10.46
C CYS A 4 16.18 4.87 11.82
N ALA A 5 17.15 4.44 12.65
CA ALA A 5 17.42 5.06 13.94
C ALA A 5 17.86 6.53 13.83
N GLN A 6 18.69 6.87 12.83
CA GLN A 6 19.08 8.26 12.58
C GLN A 6 17.90 9.10 12.11
N ALA A 7 17.07 8.57 11.22
CA ALA A 7 15.87 9.25 10.73
C ALA A 7 14.86 9.50 11.86
N ILE A 8 14.67 8.51 12.75
CA ILE A 8 13.82 8.64 13.94
C ILE A 8 14.35 9.75 14.85
N LYS A 9 15.65 9.74 15.19
CA LYS A 9 16.24 10.80 16.01
C LYS A 9 16.13 12.18 15.37
N ALA A 10 16.34 12.28 14.06
CA ALA A 10 16.17 13.54 13.33
C ALA A 10 14.71 14.01 13.36
N TRP A 11 13.76 13.09 13.29
CA TRP A 11 12.34 13.37 13.46
C TRP A 11 12.05 13.87 14.88
N GLU A 12 12.58 13.23 15.93
CA GLU A 12 12.38 13.68 17.32
C GLU A 12 12.90 15.11 17.52
N VAL A 13 14.10 15.42 17.02
CA VAL A 13 14.69 16.78 17.07
C VAL A 13 13.80 17.80 16.35
N LYS A 14 13.26 17.42 15.19
CA LYS A 14 12.35 18.30 14.41
C LYS A 14 11.01 18.52 15.10
N ASN A 15 10.57 17.58 15.95
CA ASN A 15 9.32 17.65 16.69
C ASN A 15 9.55 18.04 18.16
N GLU A 16 10.48 18.98 18.41
CA GLU A 16 10.72 19.57 19.73
C GLU A 16 11.14 18.55 20.81
N GLY A 17 11.76 17.44 20.41
CA GLY A 17 12.19 16.38 21.33
C GLY A 17 11.08 15.45 21.79
N ARG A 18 9.90 15.47 21.12
CA ARG A 18 8.87 14.45 21.34
C ARG A 18 9.44 13.05 21.13
N SER A 19 9.15 12.16 22.08
CA SER A 19 9.53 10.75 21.99
C SER A 19 8.85 10.09 20.80
N ALA A 20 9.62 9.45 19.93
CA ALA A 20 9.07 8.69 18.82
C ALA A 20 8.32 7.43 19.29
N GLU A 21 8.57 6.94 20.52
CA GLU A 21 7.85 5.76 21.05
C GLU A 21 6.36 6.04 21.27
N GLU A 22 6.03 7.26 21.69
CA GLU A 22 4.66 7.70 22.04
C GLU A 22 3.96 8.42 20.87
N ALA A 23 4.70 8.71 19.80
CA ALA A 23 4.18 9.44 18.66
C ALA A 23 3.24 8.57 17.83
N THR A 24 2.04 9.08 17.56
CA THR A 24 1.03 8.41 16.74
C THR A 24 1.30 8.55 15.24
N GLU A 25 1.98 9.60 14.81
CA GLU A 25 2.31 9.87 13.42
C GLU A 25 3.78 10.20 13.26
N ILE A 26 4.47 9.40 12.46
CA ILE A 26 5.91 9.54 12.21
C ILE A 26 6.13 9.62 10.71
N SER A 27 6.78 10.70 10.28
CA SER A 27 7.07 10.97 8.88
C SER A 27 8.56 11.07 8.64
N LEU A 28 9.12 9.99 8.11
CA LEU A 28 10.51 9.80 7.73
C LEU A 28 10.71 9.94 6.21
N CYS A 29 9.94 10.84 5.61
CA CYS A 29 10.03 11.12 4.18
C CYS A 29 11.27 11.97 3.83
N PHE A 30 11.76 11.87 2.60
CA PHE A 30 12.82 12.75 2.06
C PHE A 30 14.11 12.80 2.89
N GLN A 31 14.58 11.66 3.39
CA GLN A 31 15.83 11.62 4.17
C GLN A 31 17.03 11.98 3.27
N LYS A 32 17.96 12.76 3.82
CA LYS A 32 19.23 13.13 3.16
C LYS A 32 20.38 12.72 4.06
N PRO A 33 21.18 11.69 3.72
CA PRO A 33 21.00 10.72 2.62
C PRO A 33 19.71 9.87 2.72
N PRO A 34 19.21 9.26 1.62
CA PRO A 34 17.99 8.46 1.68
C PRO A 34 18.17 7.17 2.49
N ILE A 35 17.06 6.65 3.03
CA ILE A 35 17.02 5.32 3.66
C ILE A 35 16.98 4.27 2.54
N ALA A 36 17.95 3.37 2.51
CA ALA A 36 17.95 2.25 1.56
C ALA A 36 17.56 0.92 2.22
N LYS A 37 17.86 0.76 3.51
CA LYS A 37 17.59 -0.45 4.27
C LYS A 37 16.74 -0.11 5.48
N LEU A 38 15.59 -0.78 5.58
CA LEU A 38 14.78 -0.72 6.78
C LEU A 38 15.43 -1.56 7.89
N ASP A 39 15.16 -1.16 9.13
CA ASP A 39 15.64 -1.83 10.33
C ASP A 39 14.45 -2.10 11.25
N SER A 40 14.08 -3.37 11.40
CA SER A 40 12.96 -3.80 12.24
C SER A 40 13.16 -3.43 13.70
N LYS A 41 14.41 -3.43 14.20
CA LYS A 41 14.70 -3.08 15.59
C LYS A 41 14.45 -1.60 15.86
N ALA A 42 14.87 -0.74 14.93
CA ALA A 42 14.65 0.70 15.04
C ALA A 42 13.16 1.04 14.90
N LEU A 43 12.45 0.43 13.94
CA LEU A 43 11.02 0.66 13.74
C LEU A 43 10.17 0.09 14.87
N GLY A 44 10.58 -1.03 15.48
CA GLY A 44 9.88 -1.64 16.62
C GLY A 44 9.92 -0.81 17.90
N ALA A 45 10.71 0.25 17.97
CA ALA A 45 10.67 1.21 19.07
C ALA A 45 9.39 2.07 19.05
N LEU A 46 8.71 2.18 17.91
CA LEU A 46 7.58 3.10 17.69
C LEU A 46 6.25 2.47 18.15
N LYS A 47 6.12 2.23 19.46
CA LYS A 47 5.03 1.43 20.05
C LYS A 47 3.63 1.98 19.77
N SER A 48 3.46 3.30 19.79
CA SER A 48 2.15 3.95 19.59
C SER A 48 1.93 4.47 18.16
N CYS A 49 2.81 4.13 17.21
CA CYS A 49 2.75 4.66 15.86
C CYS A 49 1.58 4.07 15.06
N GLN A 50 0.62 4.93 14.72
CA GLN A 50 -0.53 4.59 13.89
C GLN A 50 -0.30 4.92 12.42
N LYS A 51 0.52 5.93 12.13
CA LYS A 51 0.84 6.37 10.76
C LYS A 51 2.35 6.48 10.57
N LEU A 52 2.90 5.59 9.76
CA LEU A 52 4.31 5.58 9.40
C LEU A 52 4.48 5.96 7.93
N SER A 53 5.17 7.07 7.67
CA SER A 53 5.50 7.52 6.33
C SER A 53 7.00 7.42 6.06
N LEU A 54 7.36 6.64 5.06
CA LEU A 54 8.73 6.35 4.60
C LEU A 54 8.88 6.69 3.10
N SER A 55 8.03 7.58 2.60
CA SER A 55 7.96 7.91 1.18
C SER A 55 9.15 8.75 0.70
N THR A 56 9.51 8.59 -0.57
CA THR A 56 10.68 9.26 -1.20
C THR A 56 11.98 8.87 -0.51
N ASN A 57 12.26 7.57 -0.49
CA ASN A 57 13.51 6.99 -0.04
C ASN A 57 14.03 6.01 -1.11
N MET A 58 15.01 5.17 -0.79
CA MET A 58 15.57 4.17 -1.72
C MET A 58 15.36 2.75 -1.20
N ILE A 59 14.26 2.51 -0.48
CA ILE A 59 14.00 1.23 0.16
C ILE A 59 13.75 0.17 -0.92
N ASP A 60 14.55 -0.88 -0.93
CA ASP A 60 14.47 -1.97 -1.91
C ASP A 60 13.85 -3.26 -1.33
N ARG A 61 13.88 -3.41 -0.01
CA ARG A 61 13.35 -4.56 0.73
C ARG A 61 12.54 -4.15 1.95
N MET A 62 11.43 -4.85 2.14
CA MET A 62 10.63 -4.76 3.36
C MET A 62 11.29 -5.60 4.47
N VAL A 63 11.03 -5.20 5.71
CA VAL A 63 11.46 -5.94 6.91
C VAL A 63 10.23 -6.20 7.77
N PRO A 64 10.27 -7.21 8.65
CA PRO A 64 9.23 -7.41 9.65
C PRO A 64 9.00 -6.13 10.44
N LEU A 65 7.74 -5.71 10.54
CA LEU A 65 7.31 -4.50 11.26
C LEU A 65 6.98 -4.82 12.72
N THR A 66 7.76 -5.71 13.32
CA THR A 66 7.55 -6.22 14.68
C THR A 66 7.61 -5.07 15.68
N GLY A 67 6.59 -4.95 16.52
CA GLY A 67 6.46 -3.86 17.50
C GLY A 67 5.54 -2.71 17.08
N LEU A 68 5.13 -2.65 15.81
CA LEU A 68 4.16 -1.66 15.29
C LEU A 68 2.71 -2.15 15.44
N ALA A 69 2.31 -2.52 16.65
CA ALA A 69 1.02 -3.17 16.91
C ALA A 69 -0.19 -2.28 16.57
N ASP A 70 -0.05 -0.96 16.62
CA ASP A 70 -1.15 -0.02 16.36
C ASP A 70 -1.12 0.59 14.94
N LEU A 71 -0.27 0.09 14.05
CA LEU A 71 -0.08 0.69 12.73
C LEU A 71 -1.33 0.52 11.87
N ARG A 72 -1.91 1.65 11.46
CA ARG A 72 -3.09 1.74 10.60
C ARG A 72 -2.75 2.21 9.20
N ILE A 73 -1.76 3.09 9.05
CA ILE A 73 -1.39 3.71 7.78
C ILE A 73 0.10 3.52 7.54
N LEU A 74 0.44 2.84 6.46
CA LEU A 74 1.82 2.64 6.01
C LEU A 74 2.02 3.26 4.64
N SER A 75 2.93 4.23 4.56
CA SER A 75 3.27 4.93 3.33
C SER A 75 4.71 4.65 2.94
N LEU A 76 4.89 3.93 1.84
CA LEU A 76 6.14 3.48 1.25
C LEU A 76 6.24 3.93 -0.22
N GLY A 77 5.56 5.03 -0.58
CA GLY A 77 5.56 5.52 -1.96
C GLY A 77 6.92 6.07 -2.40
N ARG A 78 7.22 6.05 -3.70
CA ARG A 78 8.50 6.51 -4.27
C ARG A 78 9.69 5.82 -3.60
N ASN A 79 9.72 4.50 -3.71
CA ASN A 79 10.81 3.63 -3.26
C ASN A 79 11.17 2.65 -4.39
N ASN A 80 12.02 1.66 -4.10
CA ASN A 80 12.48 0.65 -5.05
C ASN A 80 11.97 -0.76 -4.71
N LEU A 81 10.80 -0.86 -4.05
CA LEU A 81 10.24 -2.14 -3.64
C LEU A 81 9.85 -2.98 -4.85
N LYS A 82 10.28 -4.25 -4.87
CA LYS A 82 9.95 -5.20 -5.95
C LYS A 82 8.87 -6.20 -5.57
N LYS A 83 8.70 -6.44 -4.27
CA LYS A 83 7.76 -7.42 -3.70
C LYS A 83 7.15 -6.85 -2.42
N ILE A 84 5.95 -7.30 -2.11
CA ILE A 84 5.27 -7.02 -0.85
C ILE A 84 5.45 -8.25 0.03
N GLU A 85 6.17 -8.11 1.13
CA GLU A 85 6.45 -9.22 2.05
C GLU A 85 6.61 -8.71 3.48
N LYS A 86 6.53 -9.62 4.45
CA LYS A 86 6.76 -9.34 5.88
C LYS A 86 5.78 -8.34 6.50
N LEU A 87 4.52 -8.38 6.06
CA LEU A 87 3.41 -7.60 6.62
C LEU A 87 2.53 -8.38 7.62
N GLU A 88 2.91 -9.62 7.95
CA GLU A 88 2.17 -10.50 8.86
C GLU A 88 1.93 -9.87 10.24
N ASP A 89 2.95 -9.18 10.78
CA ASP A 89 2.88 -8.53 12.10
C ASP A 89 1.84 -7.41 12.20
N VAL A 90 1.53 -6.73 11.07
CA VAL A 90 0.59 -5.60 11.00
C VAL A 90 -0.71 -5.98 10.30
N ALA A 91 -0.90 -7.25 9.98
CA ALA A 91 -2.04 -7.75 9.22
C ALA A 91 -3.39 -7.50 9.91
N GLY A 92 -3.40 -7.50 11.25
CA GLY A 92 -4.60 -7.26 12.05
C GLY A 92 -4.97 -5.78 12.21
N THR A 93 -4.07 -4.84 11.92
CA THR A 93 -4.28 -3.41 12.25
C THR A 93 -4.18 -2.48 11.05
N LEU A 94 -3.48 -2.89 9.99
CA LEU A 94 -3.23 -2.04 8.84
C LEU A 94 -4.50 -1.83 8.02
N GLN A 95 -4.88 -0.57 7.85
CA GLN A 95 -6.08 -0.13 7.11
C GLN A 95 -5.73 0.51 5.78
N GLN A 96 -4.60 1.22 5.70
CA GLN A 96 -4.17 1.92 4.48
C GLN A 96 -2.74 1.59 4.14
N LEU A 97 -2.51 1.17 2.91
CA LEU A 97 -1.19 0.87 2.36
C LEU A 97 -0.95 1.69 1.10
N TRP A 98 0.07 2.55 1.14
CA TRP A 98 0.47 3.38 0.01
C TRP A 98 1.85 2.96 -0.49
N ILE A 99 1.89 2.34 -1.65
CA ILE A 99 3.08 1.76 -2.29
C ILE A 99 3.24 2.26 -3.74
N SER A 100 2.64 3.41 -4.06
CA SER A 100 2.75 4.05 -5.38
C SER A 100 4.20 4.39 -5.74
N TYR A 101 4.55 4.37 -7.03
CA TYR A 101 5.90 4.62 -7.53
C TYR A 101 6.93 3.66 -6.91
N ASN A 102 6.69 2.36 -7.09
CA ASN A 102 7.63 1.30 -6.78
C ASN A 102 7.81 0.40 -8.02
N GLN A 103 8.44 -0.77 -7.86
CA GLN A 103 8.70 -1.74 -8.93
C GLN A 103 7.98 -3.06 -8.65
N ILE A 104 6.80 -3.01 -8.03
CA ILE A 104 6.06 -4.19 -7.59
C ILE A 104 5.41 -4.85 -8.80
N SER A 105 5.73 -6.12 -9.03
CA SER A 105 5.18 -6.89 -10.16
C SER A 105 4.07 -7.86 -9.77
N SER A 106 3.95 -8.19 -8.47
CA SER A 106 2.97 -9.12 -7.92
C SER A 106 2.37 -8.57 -6.64
N LEU A 107 1.08 -8.84 -6.42
CA LEU A 107 0.34 -8.49 -5.21
C LEU A 107 0.34 -9.60 -4.14
N ASP A 108 1.22 -10.59 -4.29
CA ASP A 108 1.49 -11.60 -3.27
C ASP A 108 1.83 -10.94 -1.92
N GLY A 109 1.35 -11.51 -0.83
CA GLY A 109 1.60 -11.00 0.53
C GLY A 109 0.59 -9.96 1.03
N LEU A 110 -0.35 -9.48 0.20
CA LEU A 110 -1.46 -8.62 0.66
C LEU A 110 -2.65 -9.40 1.22
N ALA A 111 -2.76 -10.69 0.90
CA ALA A 111 -3.89 -11.54 1.31
C ALA A 111 -4.04 -11.67 2.83
N CYS A 112 -2.96 -11.47 3.61
CA CYS A 112 -3.03 -11.49 5.07
C CYS A 112 -3.71 -10.25 5.66
N LEU A 113 -3.75 -9.12 4.95
CA LEU A 113 -4.22 -7.82 5.45
C LEU A 113 -5.75 -7.74 5.47
N THR A 114 -6.39 -8.44 6.39
CA THR A 114 -7.87 -8.56 6.45
C THR A 114 -8.60 -7.23 6.66
N ASN A 115 -7.97 -6.26 7.32
CA ASN A 115 -8.54 -4.95 7.65
C ASN A 115 -8.19 -3.84 6.64
N LEU A 116 -7.54 -4.17 5.51
CA LEU A 116 -7.14 -3.20 4.51
C LEU A 116 -8.37 -2.58 3.82
N THR A 117 -8.55 -1.27 3.97
CA THR A 117 -9.62 -0.49 3.32
C THR A 117 -9.14 0.29 2.11
N THR A 118 -7.86 0.68 2.10
CA THR A 118 -7.29 1.54 1.04
C THR A 118 -5.94 1.01 0.57
N LEU A 119 -5.81 0.79 -0.74
CA LEU A 119 -4.57 0.36 -1.38
C LEU A 119 -4.18 1.29 -2.52
N TYR A 120 -3.09 2.03 -2.36
CA TYR A 120 -2.54 2.84 -3.43
C TYR A 120 -1.30 2.19 -4.00
N CYS A 121 -1.39 1.68 -5.22
CA CYS A 121 -0.34 0.95 -5.92
C CYS A 121 -0.10 1.51 -7.34
N SER A 122 -0.30 2.82 -7.53
CA SER A 122 -0.07 3.47 -8.84
C SER A 122 1.39 3.46 -9.28
N ASN A 123 1.65 3.46 -10.58
CA ASN A 123 3.00 3.44 -11.15
C ASN A 123 3.88 2.31 -10.59
N ASN A 124 3.38 1.08 -10.71
CA ASN A 124 4.12 -0.16 -10.40
C ASN A 124 4.25 -1.02 -11.67
N GLN A 125 4.66 -2.27 -11.55
CA GLN A 125 4.90 -3.19 -12.67
C GLN A 125 3.90 -4.34 -12.72
N ILE A 126 2.66 -4.12 -12.26
CA ILE A 126 1.59 -5.13 -12.32
C ILE A 126 1.17 -5.30 -13.78
N LYS A 127 1.39 -6.50 -14.33
CA LYS A 127 1.21 -6.75 -15.77
C LYS A 127 -0.18 -7.23 -16.16
N SER A 128 -0.91 -7.87 -15.25
CA SER A 128 -2.19 -8.52 -15.58
C SER A 128 -3.21 -8.32 -14.47
N PHE A 129 -4.48 -8.21 -14.86
CA PHE A 129 -5.63 -8.14 -13.93
C PHE A 129 -5.79 -9.41 -13.07
N SER A 130 -5.18 -10.53 -13.48
CA SER A 130 -5.16 -11.78 -12.68
C SER A 130 -4.55 -11.60 -11.30
N GLU A 131 -3.63 -10.65 -11.12
CA GLU A 131 -3.04 -10.34 -9.81
C GLU A 131 -4.08 -9.76 -8.82
N LEU A 132 -5.16 -9.16 -9.32
CA LEU A 132 -6.23 -8.61 -8.48
C LEU A 132 -7.05 -9.71 -7.79
N GLU A 133 -7.01 -10.96 -8.29
CA GLU A 133 -7.65 -12.10 -7.63
C GLU A 133 -7.11 -12.31 -6.22
N LYS A 134 -5.82 -12.01 -6.01
CA LYS A 134 -5.14 -12.13 -4.71
C LYS A 134 -5.69 -11.14 -3.68
N LEU A 135 -6.31 -10.05 -4.16
CA LEU A 135 -6.95 -9.04 -3.30
C LEU A 135 -8.37 -9.41 -2.90
N LYS A 136 -8.96 -10.49 -3.44
CA LYS A 136 -10.29 -10.96 -3.00
C LYS A 136 -10.34 -11.32 -1.53
N ALA A 137 -9.21 -11.71 -0.95
CA ALA A 137 -9.08 -11.95 0.49
C ALA A 137 -9.31 -10.67 1.33
N ASN A 138 -9.07 -9.48 0.77
CA ASN A 138 -9.24 -8.20 1.45
C ASN A 138 -10.70 -7.70 1.31
N ALA A 139 -11.63 -8.36 1.99
CA ALA A 139 -13.07 -8.07 1.87
C ALA A 139 -13.47 -6.64 2.27
N GLN A 140 -12.64 -5.95 3.06
CA GLN A 140 -12.88 -4.57 3.50
C GLN A 140 -12.34 -3.51 2.53
N LEU A 141 -11.70 -3.92 1.43
CA LEU A 141 -11.08 -2.99 0.48
C LEU A 141 -12.15 -2.14 -0.22
N ARG A 142 -12.03 -0.82 -0.10
CA ARG A 142 -12.97 0.16 -0.66
C ARG A 142 -12.35 1.10 -1.68
N ASP A 143 -11.09 1.46 -1.48
CA ASP A 143 -10.40 2.46 -2.31
C ASP A 143 -9.12 1.87 -2.87
N VAL A 144 -9.00 1.87 -4.20
CA VAL A 144 -7.83 1.35 -4.90
C VAL A 144 -7.32 2.33 -5.95
N LEU A 145 -6.00 2.37 -6.11
CA LEU A 145 -5.34 3.16 -7.14
C LEU A 145 -4.30 2.28 -7.84
N PHE A 146 -4.57 1.85 -9.07
CA PHE A 146 -3.65 1.06 -9.87
C PHE A 146 -3.15 1.81 -11.11
N THR A 147 -3.59 3.04 -11.32
CA THR A 147 -3.19 3.89 -12.45
C THR A 147 -1.68 3.85 -12.73
N GLY A 148 -1.29 3.71 -13.99
CA GLY A 148 0.12 3.66 -14.40
C GLY A 148 0.79 2.28 -14.22
N ASN A 149 0.01 1.21 -14.01
CA ASN A 149 0.50 -0.16 -14.12
C ASN A 149 0.38 -0.69 -15.56
N PRO A 150 1.27 -1.57 -16.02
CA PRO A 150 1.20 -2.17 -17.35
C PRO A 150 -0.10 -2.94 -17.64
N MET A 151 -0.86 -3.38 -16.63
CA MET A 151 -2.16 -4.04 -16.84
C MET A 151 -3.16 -3.19 -17.63
N TYR A 152 -3.08 -1.86 -17.57
CA TYR A 152 -3.94 -0.99 -18.38
C TYR A 152 -3.62 -1.05 -19.87
N ALA A 153 -2.47 -1.61 -20.26
CA ALA A 153 -2.14 -1.83 -21.68
C ALA A 153 -2.88 -3.02 -22.29
N GLU A 154 -3.47 -3.91 -21.47
CA GLU A 154 -4.30 -5.03 -21.95
C GLU A 154 -5.70 -4.58 -22.40
N VAL A 155 -6.12 -3.35 -22.05
CA VAL A 155 -7.47 -2.82 -22.29
C VAL A 155 -7.40 -1.51 -23.08
N SER A 156 -8.41 -1.24 -23.89
CA SER A 156 -8.38 -0.09 -24.81
C SER A 156 -8.88 1.19 -24.15
N THR A 157 -9.73 1.06 -23.13
CA THR A 157 -10.35 2.20 -22.44
C THR A 157 -10.21 2.11 -20.92
N LYS A 158 -10.28 3.26 -20.24
CA LYS A 158 -10.26 3.33 -18.77
C LYS A 158 -11.51 2.66 -18.19
N GLU A 159 -12.62 2.76 -18.89
CA GLU A 159 -13.90 2.17 -18.54
C GLU A 159 -13.83 0.64 -18.52
N GLU A 160 -13.26 0.01 -19.55
CA GLU A 160 -13.01 -1.44 -19.58
C GLU A 160 -12.13 -1.89 -18.41
N ALA A 161 -11.04 -1.15 -18.14
CA ALA A 161 -10.16 -1.43 -17.01
C ALA A 161 -10.92 -1.45 -15.68
N ARG A 162 -11.79 -0.46 -15.48
CA ARG A 162 -12.60 -0.31 -14.27
C ARG A 162 -13.64 -1.41 -14.13
N ILE A 163 -14.28 -1.79 -15.23
CA ILE A 163 -15.21 -2.93 -15.26
C ILE A 163 -14.47 -4.21 -14.89
N GLU A 164 -13.28 -4.48 -15.44
CA GLU A 164 -12.51 -5.68 -15.11
C GLU A 164 -12.01 -5.68 -13.66
N ILE A 165 -11.64 -4.53 -13.10
CA ILE A 165 -11.32 -4.37 -11.68
C ILE A 165 -12.56 -4.69 -10.82
N LEU A 166 -13.72 -4.12 -11.14
CA LEU A 166 -14.97 -4.35 -10.41
C LEU A 166 -15.46 -5.79 -10.52
N ARG A 167 -15.26 -6.42 -11.69
CA ARG A 167 -15.60 -7.83 -11.93
C ARG A 167 -14.88 -8.74 -10.95
N ARG A 168 -13.65 -8.40 -10.59
CA ARG A 168 -12.82 -9.16 -9.65
C ARG A 168 -13.02 -8.70 -8.20
N LEU A 169 -13.25 -7.41 -7.99
CA LEU A 169 -13.37 -6.74 -6.70
C LEU A 169 -14.66 -5.89 -6.64
N PRO A 170 -15.84 -6.51 -6.48
CA PRO A 170 -17.13 -5.81 -6.55
C PRO A 170 -17.41 -4.89 -5.36
N GLY A 171 -16.67 -5.03 -4.24
CA GLY A 171 -16.88 -4.25 -3.01
C GLY A 171 -16.30 -2.84 -3.01
N LEU A 172 -15.62 -2.44 -4.10
CA LEU A 172 -14.91 -1.18 -4.25
C LEU A 172 -15.87 0.01 -4.39
N LYS A 173 -15.57 1.09 -3.66
CA LYS A 173 -16.30 2.37 -3.74
C LYS A 173 -15.57 3.39 -4.61
N LYS A 174 -14.25 3.28 -4.70
CA LYS A 174 -13.39 4.21 -5.43
C LYS A 174 -12.28 3.46 -6.14
N ILE A 175 -12.11 3.76 -7.41
CA ILE A 175 -11.11 3.16 -8.30
C ILE A 175 -10.38 4.29 -9.00
N ASP A 176 -9.05 4.27 -8.98
CA ASP A 176 -8.20 5.22 -9.70
C ASP A 176 -8.49 6.70 -9.42
N GLY A 177 -8.92 7.01 -8.20
CA GLY A 177 -9.26 8.38 -7.80
C GLY A 177 -10.72 8.78 -8.05
N ASP A 178 -11.49 7.98 -8.78
CA ASP A 178 -12.89 8.25 -9.13
C ASP A 178 -13.85 7.32 -8.40
N PHE A 179 -14.98 7.85 -7.93
CA PHE A 179 -16.04 7.03 -7.33
C PHE A 179 -16.63 6.06 -8.36
N VAL A 180 -16.89 4.84 -7.91
CA VAL A 180 -17.55 3.81 -8.71
C VAL A 180 -19.01 4.23 -8.92
N LYS A 181 -19.45 4.24 -10.17
CA LYS A 181 -20.84 4.53 -10.54
C LYS A 181 -21.66 3.25 -10.56
N SER A 182 -22.96 3.36 -10.28
CA SER A 182 -23.89 2.23 -10.32
C SER A 182 -23.89 1.50 -11.67
N SER A 183 -23.78 2.25 -12.77
CA SER A 183 -23.70 1.69 -14.13
C SER A 183 -22.47 0.80 -14.35
N GLU A 184 -21.35 1.10 -13.68
CA GLU A 184 -20.12 0.29 -13.80
C GLU A 184 -20.26 -1.03 -13.04
N ILE A 185 -20.96 -1.02 -11.91
CA ILE A 185 -21.27 -2.22 -11.12
C ILE A 185 -22.19 -3.15 -11.91
N GLU A 186 -23.25 -2.59 -12.50
CA GLU A 186 -24.19 -3.35 -13.34
C GLU A 186 -23.49 -3.96 -14.56
N ALA A 187 -22.64 -3.19 -15.24
CA ALA A 187 -21.85 -3.69 -16.38
C ALA A 187 -20.87 -4.79 -15.98
N ALA A 188 -20.20 -4.65 -14.83
CA ALA A 188 -19.31 -5.67 -14.30
C ALA A 188 -20.06 -6.96 -13.94
N GLN A 189 -21.25 -6.86 -13.35
CA GLN A 189 -22.09 -8.02 -13.02
C GLN A 189 -22.58 -8.74 -14.27
N GLN A 190 -23.08 -8.01 -15.27
CA GLN A 190 -23.50 -8.59 -16.55
C GLN A 190 -22.36 -9.33 -17.27
N ALA A 191 -21.14 -8.82 -17.19
CA ALA A 191 -19.96 -9.47 -17.75
C ALA A 191 -19.56 -10.76 -17.00
N VAL A 192 -19.88 -10.88 -15.71
CA VAL A 192 -19.73 -12.15 -14.96
C VAL A 192 -20.79 -13.15 -15.41
N ASP A 193 -22.05 -12.71 -15.47
CA ASP A 193 -23.19 -13.58 -15.77
C ASP A 193 -23.15 -14.10 -17.22
N ALA A 194 -22.61 -13.32 -18.16
CA ALA A 194 -22.42 -13.74 -19.56
C ALA A 194 -21.26 -14.73 -19.77
N ALA A 195 -20.37 -14.89 -18.78
CA ALA A 195 -19.24 -15.79 -18.82
C ALA A 195 -19.46 -17.10 -18.03
N ALA A 196 -20.62 -17.26 -17.38
CA ALA A 196 -21.05 -18.44 -16.63
C ALA A 196 -21.99 -19.33 -17.47
#